data_AF-A0A1V6PC39-F1
#
_entry.id   AF-A0A1V6PC39-F1
#
_cell.length_a   1.000
_cell.length_b   1.000
_cell.length_c   1.000
_cell.angle_alpha   90.00
_cell.angle_beta   90.00
_cell.angle_gamma   90.00
#
_symmetry.space_group_name_H-M   'P 1'
#
loop_
_entity.id
_entity.type
_entity.pdbx_description
1 polymer ?
#
loop_
_entity_poly.entity_id
_entity_poly.type
_entity_poly.pdbx_seq_one_letter_code
_entity_poly.pdbx_strand_id
1 'polypeptide(L)'
;MAEITDNEPSTVVNIAAAGDLVLVIGPEKLKLRVHSLILKTASKPLAAMLGLNWKEGRDMLGADKPVELLLPEDSATALKYICAIIHYQNNTVPKILGAHDILDIAITAGKYDLLEPLTFATETWLRAHNKEPGDLMALATVAFLFQNAQVFKAMTKALILDYGGSYLALLSEDIESMLSWRVFCKHR
;
A
#
# COMPACT_ATOMS: atom_id res chain seq x y z
N MET A 1 -15.88 -35.84 -13.28
CA MET A 1 -15.68 -34.63 -12.47
C MET A 1 -14.50 -34.90 -11.57
N ALA A 2 -13.32 -34.38 -11.91
CA ALA A 2 -12.13 -34.50 -11.08
C ALA A 2 -12.04 -33.23 -10.22
N GLU A 3 -12.00 -33.40 -8.91
CA GLU A 3 -11.68 -32.36 -7.94
C GLU A 3 -10.23 -31.91 -8.17
N ILE A 4 -10.05 -30.64 -8.53
CA ILE A 4 -8.73 -30.01 -8.57
C ILE A 4 -8.43 -29.58 -7.14
N THR A 5 -7.58 -30.35 -6.47
CA THR A 5 -6.97 -29.96 -5.19
C THR A 5 -5.76 -29.07 -5.49
N ASP A 6 -5.99 -27.76 -5.61
CA ASP A 6 -4.91 -26.77 -5.58
C ASP A 6 -4.39 -26.67 -4.14
N ASN A 7 -3.45 -27.55 -3.81
CA ASN A 7 -2.66 -27.47 -2.58
C ASN A 7 -1.19 -27.27 -2.92
N GLU A 8 -0.87 -26.20 -3.65
CA GLU A 8 0.47 -25.64 -3.56
C GLU A 8 0.61 -24.96 -2.19
N PRO A 9 1.70 -25.20 -1.45
CA PRO A 9 1.91 -24.54 -0.17
C PRO A 9 2.15 -23.05 -0.44
N SER A 10 1.13 -22.23 -0.18
CA SER A 10 1.26 -20.77 -0.17
C SER A 10 2.43 -20.41 0.76
N THR A 11 3.56 -19.99 0.19
CA THR A 11 4.78 -19.71 0.96
C THR A 11 4.52 -18.50 1.83
N VAL A 12 4.61 -18.67 3.16
CA VAL A 12 4.41 -17.57 4.11
C VAL A 12 5.66 -16.71 4.14
N VAL A 13 5.53 -15.44 3.78
CA VAL A 13 6.61 -14.45 3.90
C VAL A 13 6.64 -13.96 5.34
N ASN A 14 7.73 -14.25 6.05
CA ASN A 14 7.90 -13.83 7.43
C ASN A 14 8.48 -12.41 7.49
N ILE A 15 7.60 -11.40 7.62
CA ILE A 15 8.02 -10.04 7.99
C ILE A 15 8.47 -10.02 9.45
N ALA A 16 7.76 -10.77 10.30
CA ALA A 16 8.15 -11.07 11.67
C ALA A 16 8.07 -12.57 11.92
N ALA A 17 9.21 -13.22 12.14
CA ALA A 17 9.27 -14.68 12.35
C ALA A 17 8.46 -15.14 13.58
N ALA A 18 8.45 -14.34 14.65
CA ALA A 18 7.66 -14.57 15.85
C ALA A 18 6.26 -13.94 15.80
N GLY A 19 5.78 -13.55 14.61
CA GLY A 19 4.47 -12.91 14.43
C GLY A 19 3.31 -13.80 14.91
N ASP A 20 2.29 -13.15 15.48
CA ASP A 20 1.05 -13.75 15.99
C ASP A 20 -0.12 -13.63 15.00
N LEU A 21 0.09 -12.92 13.88
CA LEU A 21 -0.89 -12.70 12.83
C LEU A 21 -0.32 -13.06 11.46
N VAL A 22 -1.16 -13.63 10.60
CA VAL A 22 -0.92 -13.84 9.18
C VAL A 22 -1.95 -13.06 8.38
N LEU A 23 -1.51 -12.10 7.57
CA LEU A 23 -2.36 -11.43 6.59
C LEU A 23 -2.44 -12.30 5.34
N VAL A 24 -3.65 -12.57 4.84
CA VAL A 24 -3.89 -13.26 3.57
C VAL A 24 -4.43 -12.23 2.59
N ILE A 25 -3.60 -11.82 1.65
CA ILE A 25 -3.81 -10.58 0.87
C ILE A 25 -4.00 -10.88 -0.60
N GLY A 26 -4.95 -10.18 -1.21
CA GLY A 26 -5.20 -10.18 -2.64
C GLY A 26 -5.77 -11.50 -3.18
N PRO A 27 -6.14 -11.54 -4.46
CA PRO A 27 -6.54 -12.77 -5.14
C PRO A 27 -5.44 -13.84 -5.17
N GLU A 28 -4.17 -13.43 -5.12
CA GLU A 28 -2.99 -14.28 -5.02
C GLU A 28 -2.84 -14.96 -3.66
N LYS A 29 -3.62 -14.56 -2.65
CA LYS A 29 -3.57 -15.08 -1.27
C LYS A 29 -2.16 -15.05 -0.68
N LEU A 30 -1.41 -13.98 -0.93
CA LEU A 30 -0.09 -13.80 -0.34
C LEU A 30 -0.22 -13.83 1.18
N LYS A 31 0.57 -14.70 1.83
CA LYS A 31 0.57 -14.81 3.29
C LYS A 31 1.75 -14.05 3.88
N LEU A 32 1.46 -13.01 4.68
CA LEU A 32 2.47 -12.23 5.41
C LEU A 32 2.35 -12.47 6.91
N ARG A 33 3.39 -13.01 7.54
CA ARG A 33 3.44 -13.16 9.00
C ARG A 33 4.00 -11.90 9.65
N VAL A 34 3.23 -11.31 10.57
CA VAL A 34 3.45 -9.99 11.19
C VAL A 34 3.08 -10.02 12.67
N HIS A 35 3.46 -8.98 13.41
CA HIS A 35 2.96 -8.76 14.78
C HIS A 35 1.68 -7.91 14.76
N SER A 36 0.61 -8.45 15.33
CA SER A 36 -0.68 -7.76 15.43
C SER A 36 -0.60 -6.46 16.22
N LEU A 37 0.25 -6.42 17.24
CA LEU A 37 0.48 -5.24 18.08
C LEU A 37 1.00 -4.05 17.26
N ILE A 38 1.99 -4.29 16.40
CA ILE A 38 2.58 -3.22 15.56
C ILE A 38 1.52 -2.66 14.61
N LEU A 39 0.71 -3.51 13.97
CA LEU A 39 -0.39 -3.06 13.11
C LEU A 39 -1.44 -2.25 13.87
N LYS A 40 -1.86 -2.72 15.05
CA LYS A 40 -2.84 -2.04 15.90
C LYS A 40 -2.34 -0.67 16.36
N THR A 41 -1.06 -0.55 16.67
CA THR A 41 -0.45 0.72 17.09
C THR A 41 -0.27 1.67 15.92
N ALA A 42 0.11 1.15 14.74
CA ALA A 42 0.40 1.98 13.58
C ALA A 42 -0.86 2.43 12.81
N SER A 43 -1.94 1.65 12.83
CA SER A 43 -3.10 1.86 11.96
C SER A 43 -4.42 1.72 12.73
N LYS A 44 -5.21 2.81 12.77
CA LYS A 44 -6.55 2.76 13.39
C LYS A 44 -7.52 1.83 12.64
N PRO A 45 -7.59 1.82 11.29
CA PRO A 45 -8.46 0.88 10.58
C PRO A 45 -8.08 -0.58 10.85
N LEU A 46 -6.78 -0.93 10.82
CA LEU A 46 -6.35 -2.29 11.16
C LEU A 46 -6.61 -2.63 12.62
N ALA A 47 -6.47 -1.67 13.53
CA ALA A 47 -6.83 -1.86 14.94
C ALA A 47 -8.32 -2.18 15.13
N ALA A 48 -9.19 -1.48 14.39
CA ALA A 48 -10.63 -1.75 14.41
C ALA A 48 -10.96 -3.13 13.81
N MET A 49 -10.36 -3.51 12.67
CA MET A 49 -10.55 -4.84 12.07
C MET A 49 -10.08 -5.96 13.01
N LEU A 50 -8.90 -5.79 13.62
CA LEU A 50 -8.34 -6.72 14.59
C LEU A 50 -8.95 -6.58 16.00
N GLY A 51 -9.91 -5.68 16.20
CA GLY A 51 -10.70 -5.55 17.41
C GLY A 51 -12.08 -6.19 17.25
N LEU A 52 -12.72 -5.97 16.10
CA LEU A 52 -13.99 -6.58 15.70
C LEU A 52 -13.83 -8.09 15.48
N ASN A 53 -12.78 -8.52 14.78
CA ASN A 53 -12.49 -9.94 14.54
C ASN A 53 -11.86 -10.64 15.77
N TRP A 54 -11.65 -9.90 16.86
CA TRP A 54 -10.99 -10.38 18.09
C TRP A 54 -11.93 -10.47 19.28
N LYS A 55 -13.12 -9.86 19.21
CA LYS A 55 -14.18 -9.97 20.21
C LYS A 55 -15.02 -11.24 19.99
N GLU A 56 -14.37 -12.38 20.11
CA GLU A 56 -14.94 -13.65 20.60
C GLU A 56 -13.77 -14.64 20.71
N GLY A 57 -13.53 -15.13 21.93
CA GLY A 57 -12.28 -15.74 22.34
C GLY A 57 -11.74 -16.84 21.41
N ARG A 58 -10.48 -16.68 21.02
CA ARG A 58 -9.60 -17.83 20.85
C ARG A 58 -8.50 -17.72 21.88
N ASP A 59 -8.64 -18.55 22.90
CA ASP A 59 -7.59 -19.10 23.74
C ASP A 59 -6.19 -18.55 23.44
N MET A 60 -5.84 -17.44 24.08
CA MET A 60 -4.45 -16.98 24.23
C MET A 60 -3.57 -17.97 25.04
N LEU A 61 -4.03 -19.21 25.22
CA LEU A 61 -3.38 -20.24 26.03
C LEU A 61 -3.20 -21.59 25.31
N GLY A 62 -3.55 -21.75 24.02
CA GLY A 62 -3.48 -23.09 23.40
C GLY A 62 -3.36 -23.25 21.88
N ALA A 63 -3.36 -22.19 21.05
CA ALA A 63 -3.24 -22.36 19.60
C ALA A 63 -1.79 -22.17 19.12
N ASP A 64 -1.13 -23.25 18.72
CA ASP A 64 0.23 -23.30 18.16
C ASP A 64 0.38 -22.56 16.79
N LYS A 65 -0.64 -21.81 16.36
CA LYS A 65 -0.74 -21.23 15.01
C LYS A 65 -1.19 -19.76 15.03
N PRO A 66 -0.55 -18.87 14.24
CA PRO A 66 -0.96 -17.48 14.08
C PRO A 66 -2.40 -17.35 13.57
N VAL A 67 -3.07 -16.28 13.97
CA VAL A 67 -4.43 -15.93 13.49
C VAL A 67 -4.34 -15.42 12.04
N GLU A 68 -5.27 -15.81 11.17
CA GLU A 68 -5.35 -15.28 9.80
C GLU A 68 -6.35 -14.10 9.72
N LEU A 69 -5.96 -13.02 9.02
CA LEU A 69 -6.83 -11.90 8.61
C LEU A 69 -6.89 -11.84 7.09
N LEU A 70 -8.10 -11.94 6.53
CA LEU A 70 -8.32 -11.92 5.07
C LEU A 70 -8.48 -10.48 4.57
N LEU A 71 -7.72 -10.14 3.53
CA LEU A 71 -7.69 -8.84 2.85
C LEU A 71 -7.74 -9.04 1.32
N PRO A 72 -8.84 -9.60 0.78
CA PRO A 72 -8.89 -10.08 -0.62
C PRO A 72 -8.82 -8.96 -1.66
N GLU A 73 -9.24 -7.74 -1.30
CA GLU A 73 -9.30 -6.58 -2.20
C GLU A 73 -8.05 -5.69 -2.09
N ASP A 74 -7.06 -6.08 -1.28
CA ASP A 74 -5.86 -5.29 -1.05
C ASP A 74 -4.69 -5.75 -1.91
N SER A 75 -3.84 -4.79 -2.30
CA SER A 75 -2.60 -5.08 -3.01
C SER A 75 -1.60 -5.77 -2.10
N ALA A 76 -1.19 -7.00 -2.45
CA ALA A 76 -0.20 -7.71 -1.66
C ALA A 76 1.19 -7.11 -1.76
N THR A 77 1.54 -6.52 -2.91
CA THR A 77 2.82 -5.80 -3.07
C THR A 77 2.85 -4.58 -2.15
N ALA A 78 1.77 -3.79 -2.13
CA ALA A 78 1.70 -2.61 -1.28
C ALA A 78 1.77 -2.98 0.21
N LEU A 79 0.93 -3.92 0.66
CA LEU A 79 0.92 -4.35 2.05
C LEU A 79 2.21 -5.05 2.48
N LYS A 80 2.91 -5.74 1.58
CA LYS A 80 4.24 -6.31 1.86
C LYS A 80 5.23 -5.23 2.25
N TYR A 81 5.35 -4.16 1.47
CA TYR A 81 6.30 -3.09 1.76
C TYR A 81 5.87 -2.22 2.95
N ILE A 82 4.57 -1.92 3.07
CA ILE A 82 4.03 -1.22 4.24
C ILE A 82 4.36 -2.00 5.52
N CYS A 83 4.07 -3.31 5.54
CA CYS A 83 4.40 -4.17 6.68
C CYS A 83 5.91 -4.19 6.94
N ALA A 84 6.75 -4.34 5.91
CA ALA A 84 8.19 -4.30 6.10
C ALA A 84 8.65 -2.99 6.78
N ILE A 85 8.11 -1.84 6.37
CA ILE A 85 8.48 -0.53 6.92
C ILE A 85 8.08 -0.40 8.40
N ILE A 86 6.81 -0.65 8.74
CA ILE A 86 6.32 -0.49 10.12
C ILE A 86 6.88 -1.55 11.08
N HIS A 87 7.38 -2.68 10.55
CA HIS A 87 8.12 -3.70 11.29
C HIS A 87 9.63 -3.48 11.32
N TYR A 88 10.13 -2.32 10.86
CA TYR A 88 11.55 -1.97 10.81
C TYR A 88 12.43 -2.90 9.96
N GLN A 89 11.84 -3.63 9.01
CA GLN A 89 12.54 -4.47 8.03
C GLN A 89 12.92 -3.69 6.77
N ASN A 90 13.38 -2.45 6.93
CA ASN A 90 13.66 -1.51 5.83
C ASN A 90 14.71 -2.01 4.83
N ASN A 91 15.57 -2.95 5.23
CA ASN A 91 16.54 -3.60 4.36
C ASN A 91 15.90 -4.49 3.28
N THR A 92 14.65 -4.92 3.47
CA THR A 92 13.89 -5.72 2.50
C THR A 92 13.10 -4.86 1.52
N VAL A 93 13.07 -3.54 1.74
CA VAL A 93 12.33 -2.57 0.94
C VAL A 93 13.24 -2.05 -0.19
N PRO A 94 12.84 -2.18 -1.47
CA PRO A 94 13.63 -1.67 -2.58
C PRO A 94 13.81 -0.15 -2.49
N LYS A 95 15.00 0.34 -2.83
CA LYS A 95 15.28 1.79 -2.93
C LYS A 95 14.71 2.43 -4.19
N ILE A 96 14.41 1.60 -5.20
CA ILE A 96 13.87 1.99 -6.49
C ILE A 96 12.63 1.11 -6.71
N LEU A 97 11.52 1.75 -7.03
CA LEU A 97 10.23 1.13 -7.36
C LEU A 97 9.68 1.82 -8.60
N GLY A 98 8.72 1.19 -9.29
CA GLY A 98 7.98 1.87 -10.35
C GLY A 98 7.05 2.94 -9.77
N ALA A 99 6.76 3.98 -10.56
CA ALA A 99 5.87 5.06 -10.13
C ALA A 99 4.47 4.55 -9.72
N HIS A 100 3.95 3.58 -10.47
CA HIS A 100 2.66 2.95 -10.18
C HIS A 100 2.69 2.06 -8.92
N ASP A 101 3.80 1.36 -8.65
CA ASP A 101 3.95 0.60 -7.38
C ASP A 101 3.93 1.55 -6.17
N ILE A 102 4.58 2.72 -6.29
CA ILE A 102 4.59 3.73 -5.23
C ILE A 102 3.21 4.35 -5.06
N LEU A 103 2.49 4.58 -6.16
CA LEU A 103 1.11 5.05 -6.11
C LEU A 103 0.22 4.06 -5.36
N ASP A 104 0.31 2.77 -5.69
CA ASP A 104 -0.45 1.71 -5.02
C ASP A 104 -0.11 1.61 -3.52
N ILE A 105 1.19 1.71 -3.16
CA ILE A 105 1.63 1.83 -1.77
C ILE A 105 1.02 3.06 -1.09
N ALA A 106 1.02 4.22 -1.75
CA ALA A 106 0.50 5.47 -1.21
C ALA A 106 -1.02 5.41 -0.96
N ILE A 107 -1.78 4.83 -1.90
CA ILE A 107 -3.22 4.64 -1.77
C ILE A 107 -3.53 3.67 -0.64
N THR A 108 -2.83 2.54 -0.59
CA THR A 108 -2.98 1.54 0.48
C THR A 108 -2.62 2.14 1.84
N ALA A 109 -1.56 2.94 1.91
CA ALA A 109 -1.19 3.65 3.14
C ALA A 109 -2.26 4.67 3.55
N GLY A 110 -2.84 5.41 2.61
CA GLY A 110 -3.98 6.30 2.86
C GLY A 110 -5.20 5.55 3.43
N LYS A 111 -5.55 4.39 2.83
CA LYS A 111 -6.64 3.51 3.29
C LYS A 111 -6.47 3.09 4.74
N TYR A 112 -5.24 2.80 5.16
CA TYR A 112 -4.94 2.29 6.50
C TYR A 112 -4.42 3.33 7.50
N ASP A 113 -4.48 4.63 7.19
CA ASP A 113 -3.95 5.70 8.06
C ASP A 113 -2.44 5.51 8.37
N LEU A 114 -1.66 5.12 7.36
CA LEU A 114 -0.23 4.77 7.43
C LEU A 114 0.66 5.72 6.61
N LEU A 115 0.17 6.89 6.22
CA LEU A 115 0.97 7.87 5.47
C LEU A 115 2.18 8.37 6.29
N GLU A 116 1.98 8.73 7.56
CA GLU A 116 3.05 9.28 8.41
C GLU A 116 4.23 8.30 8.60
N PRO A 117 4.02 7.02 8.95
CA PRO A 117 5.09 6.03 9.01
C PRO A 117 5.87 5.85 7.70
N LEU A 118 5.25 6.14 6.55
CA LEU A 118 5.85 5.93 5.23
C LEU A 118 6.57 7.17 4.66
N THR A 119 6.46 8.34 5.29
CA THR A 119 6.97 9.62 4.76
C THR A 119 8.42 9.52 4.25
N PHE A 120 9.33 8.94 5.04
CA PHE A 120 10.75 8.85 4.66
C PHE A 120 11.02 7.87 3.52
N ALA A 121 10.29 6.75 3.47
CA ALA A 121 10.41 5.79 2.37
C ALA A 121 9.94 6.45 1.07
N THR A 122 8.79 7.12 1.11
CA THR A 122 8.24 7.83 -0.04
C THR A 122 9.14 8.96 -0.52
N GLU A 123 9.74 9.76 0.36
CA GLU A 123 10.73 10.77 -0.05
C GLU A 123 11.94 10.17 -0.77
N THR A 124 12.38 8.99 -0.35
CA THR A 124 13.49 8.28 -1.00
C THR A 124 13.08 7.82 -2.39
N TRP A 125 11.89 7.22 -2.52
CA TRP A 125 11.39 6.77 -3.80
C TRP A 125 11.17 7.95 -4.76
N LEU A 126 10.49 9.02 -4.35
CA LEU A 126 10.20 10.19 -5.20
C LEU A 126 11.44 10.83 -5.85
N ARG A 127 12.64 10.65 -5.27
CA ARG A 127 13.90 11.16 -5.85
C ARG A 127 14.44 10.32 -7.01
N ALA A 128 14.07 9.04 -7.10
CA ALA A 128 14.71 8.04 -7.95
C ALA A 128 14.05 7.82 -9.33
N HIS A 129 13.20 8.75 -9.79
CA HIS A 129 12.27 8.47 -10.90
C HIS A 129 12.63 9.14 -12.22
N ASN A 130 12.24 8.47 -13.31
CA ASN A 130 12.27 8.99 -14.66
C ASN A 130 11.21 10.11 -14.83
N LYS A 131 11.17 10.73 -16.01
CA LYS A 131 10.26 11.86 -16.32
C LYS A 131 9.18 11.50 -17.34
N GLU A 132 8.80 10.23 -17.44
CA GLU A 132 7.73 9.83 -18.36
C GLU A 132 6.39 10.43 -17.89
N PRO A 133 5.50 10.92 -18.78
CA PRO A 133 4.28 11.62 -18.39
C PRO A 133 3.35 10.81 -17.47
N GLY A 134 3.20 9.50 -17.70
CA GLY A 134 2.40 8.61 -16.84
C GLY A 134 2.99 8.53 -15.43
N ASP A 135 4.30 8.33 -15.33
CA ASP A 135 5.03 8.28 -14.07
C ASP A 135 4.93 9.62 -13.33
N LEU A 136 5.06 10.75 -14.04
CA LEU A 136 4.91 12.08 -13.43
C LEU A 136 3.52 12.30 -12.82
N MET A 137 2.44 11.83 -13.47
CA MET A 137 1.08 11.96 -12.94
C MET A 137 0.87 11.08 -11.69
N ALA A 138 1.38 9.84 -11.73
CA ALA A 138 1.35 8.93 -10.59
C ALA A 138 2.13 9.53 -9.39
N LEU A 139 3.36 10.00 -9.61
CA LEU A 139 4.21 10.59 -8.58
C LEU A 139 3.68 11.94 -8.06
N ALA A 140 3.02 12.72 -8.91
CA ALA A 140 2.29 13.91 -8.46
C ALA A 140 1.15 13.52 -7.49
N THR A 141 0.38 12.48 -7.82
CA THR A 141 -0.69 11.97 -6.93
C THR A 141 -0.12 11.47 -5.60
N VAL A 142 1.00 10.75 -5.63
CA VAL A 142 1.73 10.35 -4.40
C VAL A 142 2.14 11.58 -3.60
N ALA A 143 2.77 12.57 -4.21
CA ALA A 143 3.19 13.78 -3.51
C ALA A 143 2.01 14.57 -2.92
N PHE A 144 0.84 14.53 -3.57
CA PHE A 144 -0.39 15.10 -3.05
C PHE A 144 -0.86 14.36 -1.78
N LEU A 145 -0.90 13.02 -1.81
CA LEU A 145 -1.29 12.20 -0.65
C LEU A 145 -0.39 12.44 0.57
N PHE A 146 0.93 12.53 0.35
CA PHE A 146 1.91 12.80 1.40
C PHE A 146 2.07 14.29 1.75
N GLN A 147 1.23 15.18 1.18
CA GLN A 147 1.30 16.63 1.39
C GLN A 147 2.69 17.25 1.09
N ASN A 148 3.45 16.62 0.19
CA ASN A 148 4.76 17.11 -0.23
C ASN A 148 4.61 18.14 -1.35
N ALA A 149 4.31 19.39 -0.96
CA ALA A 149 4.05 20.48 -1.88
C ALA A 149 5.21 20.76 -2.87
N GLN A 150 6.45 20.54 -2.45
CA GLN A 150 7.63 20.77 -3.30
C GLN A 150 7.71 19.76 -4.44
N VAL A 151 7.56 18.46 -4.12
CA VAL A 151 7.57 17.41 -5.15
C VAL A 151 6.33 17.50 -6.02
N PHE A 152 5.15 17.76 -5.44
CA PHE A 152 3.92 17.95 -6.21
C PHE A 152 4.07 19.07 -7.26
N LYS A 153 4.60 20.22 -6.83
CA LYS A 153 4.88 21.35 -7.72
C LYS A 153 5.88 20.99 -8.81
N ALA A 154 6.95 20.26 -8.48
CA ALA A 154 7.97 19.87 -9.44
C ALA A 154 7.39 18.93 -10.53
N MET A 155 6.66 17.89 -10.13
CA MET A 155 6.10 16.90 -11.07
C MET A 155 5.01 17.52 -11.95
N THR A 156 4.09 18.28 -11.36
CA THR A 156 3.03 18.97 -12.13
C THR A 156 3.58 20.04 -13.06
N LYS A 157 4.63 20.78 -12.66
CA LYS A 157 5.31 21.73 -13.54
C LYS A 157 5.93 21.02 -14.75
N ALA A 158 6.61 19.88 -14.54
CA ALA A 158 7.17 19.11 -15.64
C ALA A 158 6.08 18.62 -16.61
N LEU A 159 4.97 18.10 -16.08
CA LEU A 159 3.80 17.75 -16.90
C LEU A 159 3.29 18.93 -17.75
N ILE A 160 3.08 20.09 -17.13
CA ILE A 160 2.55 21.27 -17.81
C ILE A 160 3.47 21.77 -18.93
N LEU A 161 4.79 21.69 -18.73
CA LEU A 161 5.77 22.23 -19.68
C LEU A 161 6.11 21.23 -20.79
N ASP A 162 6.19 19.94 -20.47
CA ASP A 162 6.81 18.94 -21.35
C ASP A 162 5.78 18.00 -21.99
N TYR A 163 4.55 17.90 -21.46
CA TYR A 163 3.51 17.02 -22.00
C TYR A 163 2.47 17.78 -22.82
N GLY A 164 2.51 17.60 -24.14
CA GLY A 164 1.57 18.20 -25.10
C GLY A 164 0.30 17.38 -25.36
N GLY A 165 0.12 16.24 -24.69
CA GLY A 165 -1.03 15.34 -24.89
C GLY A 165 -2.23 15.66 -23.99
N SER A 166 -3.29 14.86 -24.12
CA SER A 166 -4.46 14.96 -23.25
C SER A 166 -4.13 14.46 -21.84
N TYR A 167 -4.43 15.25 -20.81
CA TYR A 167 -4.32 14.83 -19.41
C TYR A 167 -5.30 13.73 -19.03
N LEU A 168 -6.43 13.63 -19.74
CA LEU A 168 -7.38 12.53 -19.55
C LEU A 168 -6.75 11.18 -19.90
N ALA A 169 -5.77 11.15 -20.81
CA ALA A 169 -5.03 9.94 -21.15
C ALA A 169 -4.04 9.50 -20.04
N LEU A 170 -3.77 10.38 -19.06
CA LEU A 170 -2.91 10.08 -17.90
C LEU A 170 -3.71 9.71 -16.65
N LEU A 171 -5.05 9.74 -16.71
CA LEU A 171 -5.89 9.39 -15.58
C LEU A 171 -6.10 7.88 -15.52
N SER A 172 -6.00 7.34 -14.31
CA SER A 172 -6.58 6.05 -13.92
C SER A 172 -7.70 6.29 -12.91
N GLU A 173 -8.52 5.27 -12.64
CA GLU A 173 -9.56 5.34 -11.59
C GLU A 173 -8.95 5.69 -10.22
N ASP A 174 -7.77 5.12 -9.92
CA ASP A 174 -6.99 5.42 -8.73
C ASP A 174 -6.60 6.90 -8.64
N ILE A 175 -6.04 7.46 -9.73
CA ILE A 175 -5.62 8.87 -9.78
C ILE A 175 -6.83 9.81 -9.70
N GLU A 176 -7.91 9.50 -10.44
CA GLU A 176 -9.13 10.30 -10.40
C GLU A 176 -9.70 10.31 -8.98
N SER A 177 -9.84 9.15 -8.32
CA SER A 177 -10.42 9.06 -6.98
C SER A 177 -9.64 9.87 -5.93
N MET A 178 -8.30 9.95 -6.05
CA MET A 178 -7.46 10.71 -5.11
C MET A 178 -7.49 12.22 -5.37
N LEU A 179 -7.55 12.65 -6.64
CA LEU A 179 -7.48 14.06 -7.03
C LEU A 179 -8.87 14.73 -7.23
N SER A 180 -9.95 13.94 -7.25
CA SER A 180 -11.27 14.30 -7.82
C SER A 180 -12.04 15.46 -7.17
N TRP A 181 -11.68 15.96 -5.98
CA TRP A 181 -12.56 16.89 -5.25
C TRP A 181 -12.08 18.34 -5.22
N ARG A 182 -10.90 18.68 -5.75
CA ARG A 182 -10.39 20.07 -5.74
C ARG A 182 -9.68 20.56 -6.99
N VAL A 183 -9.42 19.71 -7.99
CA VAL A 183 -8.53 20.08 -9.12
C VAL A 183 -9.24 20.08 -10.48
N PHE A 184 -10.35 19.34 -10.64
CA PHE A 184 -11.01 19.20 -11.94
C PHE A 184 -12.39 19.88 -11.96
N CYS A 185 -12.51 20.99 -12.66
CA CYS A 185 -13.80 21.54 -13.06
C CYS A 185 -14.42 20.60 -14.11
N LYS A 186 -15.33 19.71 -13.71
CA LYS A 186 -16.25 19.08 -14.66
C LYS A 186 -17.16 20.18 -15.22
N HIS A 187 -16.95 20.58 -16.48
CA HIS A 187 -17.95 21.37 -17.20
C HIS A 187 -19.19 20.49 -17.35
N ARG A 188 -20.26 20.96 -16.72
CA ARG A 188 -21.58 20.33 -16.75
C ARG A 188 -22.36 20.83 -17.95
#